data_AF-A0A5N5TA82-F1
#
_entry.id   AF-A0A5N5TA82-F1
#
_cell.length_a   1.000
_cell.length_b   1.000
_cell.length_c   1.000
_cell.angle_alpha   90.00
_cell.angle_beta   90.00
_cell.angle_gamma   90.00
#
_symmetry.space_group_name_H-M   'P 1'
#
loop_
_entity.id
_entity.type
_entity.pdbx_description
1 polymer ?
#
loop_
_entity_poly.entity_id
_entity_poly.type
_entity_poly.pdbx_seq_one_letter_code
_entity_poly.pdbx_strand_id
1 'polypeptide(L)'
;MSADTESSLKDLPKVDQSLKNQLEGFTPDKLKHADTSEKTVLPTKEDVETEKQQQAHLKAVEGFNPGGLRQTETKEKIVLPDKEDIQNEKTHQSILEGVATFDKSAMRHTETQEKVALPAKEDIQTEKTHQSIFQGVEGFDKSSMRHAETQEKVSLPAKEDIAQEKGQQALKKGIEGFDPANLKKTETQEKNPLPSKEVIEQEKAA
;
A
#
# COMPACT_ATOMS: atom_id res chain seq x y z
N MET A 1 57.38 -16.69 32.92
CA MET A 1 56.14 -17.28 33.44
C MET A 1 55.99 -16.77 34.86
N SER A 2 54.84 -16.18 35.12
CA SER A 2 54.56 -15.14 36.11
C SER A 2 54.77 -15.58 37.56
N ALA A 3 55.30 -14.67 38.38
CA ALA A 3 55.30 -14.82 39.82
C ALA A 3 53.90 -14.50 40.36
N ASP A 4 53.23 -15.53 40.87
CA ASP A 4 52.01 -15.39 41.66
C ASP A 4 52.33 -14.67 42.98
N THR A 5 52.10 -13.36 43.02
CA THR A 5 52.06 -12.61 44.27
C THR A 5 50.71 -12.87 44.92
N GLU A 6 50.66 -13.79 45.89
CA GLU A 6 49.55 -13.90 46.85
C GLU A 6 49.30 -12.52 47.48
N SER A 7 48.18 -11.88 47.14
CA SER A 7 47.73 -10.66 47.81
C SER A 7 47.36 -11.01 49.25
N SER A 8 48.12 -10.49 50.20
CA SER A 8 47.89 -10.72 51.63
C SER A 8 46.57 -10.08 52.05
N LEU A 9 45.84 -10.68 53.00
CA LEU A 9 44.53 -10.21 53.50
C LEU A 9 44.50 -8.71 53.90
N LYS A 10 45.65 -8.10 54.16
CA LYS A 10 45.79 -6.69 54.52
C LYS A 10 45.58 -5.72 53.35
N ASP A 11 45.72 -6.19 52.11
CA ASP A 11 45.65 -5.37 50.90
C ASP A 11 44.25 -5.35 50.26
N LEU A 12 43.27 -6.07 50.84
CA LEU A 12 41.88 -5.97 50.39
C LEU A 12 41.23 -4.66 50.89
N PRO A 13 40.38 -4.01 50.07
CA PRO A 13 39.64 -2.83 50.49
C PRO A 13 38.79 -3.17 51.72
N LYS A 14 38.97 -2.40 52.79
CA LYS A 14 38.18 -2.56 54.01
C LYS A 14 36.73 -2.21 53.70
N VAL A 15 35.81 -3.10 54.08
CA VAL A 15 34.36 -2.89 53.96
C VAL A 15 33.97 -1.62 54.72
N ASP A 16 33.15 -0.78 54.08
CA ASP A 16 32.64 0.45 54.68
C ASP A 16 31.95 0.16 56.03
N GLN A 17 32.19 1.00 57.03
CA GLN A 17 31.67 0.78 58.40
C GLN A 17 30.14 0.72 58.43
N SER A 18 29.44 1.45 57.57
CA SER A 18 27.98 1.40 57.46
C SER A 18 27.51 0.02 57.02
N LEU A 19 28.14 -0.54 55.99
CA LEU A 19 27.82 -1.88 55.49
C LEU A 19 28.18 -2.96 56.53
N LYS A 20 29.30 -2.80 57.25
CA LYS A 20 29.67 -3.70 58.35
C LYS A 20 28.60 -3.71 59.45
N ASN A 21 28.12 -2.54 59.86
CA ASN A 21 27.08 -2.42 60.89
C ASN A 21 25.72 -2.95 60.41
N GLN A 22 25.37 -2.75 59.14
CA GLN A 22 24.15 -3.31 58.55
C GLN A 22 24.20 -4.84 58.51
N LEU A 23 25.35 -5.43 58.19
CA LEU A 23 25.56 -6.88 58.21
C LEU A 23 25.55 -7.44 59.64
N GLU A 24 26.20 -6.76 60.59
CA GLU A 24 26.19 -7.15 62.01
C GLU A 24 24.79 -7.07 62.63
N GLY A 25 23.96 -6.10 62.22
CA GLY A 25 22.56 -5.97 62.65
C GLY A 25 21.53 -6.72 61.80
N PHE A 26 21.98 -7.44 60.77
CA PHE A 26 21.10 -8.22 59.91
C PHE A 26 20.76 -9.55 60.60
N THR A 27 19.50 -9.69 61.01
CA THR A 27 18.97 -10.97 61.48
C THR A 27 18.28 -11.66 60.32
N PRO A 28 18.56 -12.96 60.06
CA PRO A 28 17.94 -13.70 58.98
C PRO A 28 16.42 -13.81 59.13
N ASP A 29 15.88 -13.60 60.33
CA ASP A 29 14.43 -13.53 60.62
C ASP A 29 13.70 -12.41 59.85
N LYS A 30 14.44 -11.40 59.36
CA LYS A 30 13.90 -10.32 58.51
C LYS A 30 13.76 -10.73 57.05
N LEU A 31 14.30 -11.89 56.65
CA LEU A 31 14.06 -12.44 55.33
C LEU A 31 12.64 -13.01 55.27
N LYS A 32 11.91 -12.69 54.21
CA LYS A 32 10.62 -13.34 53.95
C LYS A 32 10.87 -14.83 53.73
N HIS A 33 10.12 -15.68 54.43
CA HIS A 33 10.09 -17.10 54.11
C HIS A 33 9.67 -17.28 52.64
N ALA A 34 10.52 -17.94 51.87
CA ALA A 34 10.22 -18.38 50.52
C ALA A 34 10.00 -19.89 50.59
N ASP A 35 8.79 -20.34 50.32
CA ASP A 35 8.47 -21.77 50.24
C ASP A 35 9.16 -22.35 48.99
N THR A 36 10.20 -23.15 49.20
CA THR A 36 10.87 -23.90 48.12
C THR A 36 10.17 -25.24 47.96
N SER A 37 9.43 -25.43 46.85
CA SER A 37 8.91 -26.75 46.49
C SER A 37 9.96 -27.53 45.69
N GLU A 38 10.44 -28.65 46.23
CA GLU A 38 11.27 -29.59 45.50
C GLU A 38 10.36 -30.46 44.60
N LYS A 39 10.41 -30.27 43.27
CA LYS A 39 9.70 -31.15 42.34
C LYS A 39 10.48 -32.46 42.13
N THR A 40 10.41 -33.38 43.08
CA THR A 40 10.81 -34.76 42.87
C THR A 40 9.64 -35.55 42.27
N VAL A 41 9.38 -35.37 40.98
CA VAL A 41 8.40 -36.20 40.27
C VAL A 41 9.04 -37.57 40.05
N LEU A 42 8.42 -38.63 40.58
CA LEU A 42 8.84 -39.99 40.33
C LEU A 42 8.68 -40.32 38.83
N PRO A 43 9.57 -41.12 38.23
CA PRO A 43 9.41 -41.58 36.86
C PRO A 43 8.02 -42.17 36.65
N THR A 44 7.35 -41.77 35.59
CA THR A 44 6.05 -42.31 35.23
C THR A 44 6.19 -43.76 34.75
N LYS A 45 5.07 -44.49 34.70
CA LYS A 45 5.07 -45.85 34.15
C LYS A 45 5.57 -45.87 32.69
N GLU A 46 5.29 -44.83 31.92
CA GLU A 46 5.74 -44.68 30.53
C GLU A 46 7.26 -44.45 30.46
N ASP A 47 7.83 -43.65 31.37
CA ASP A 47 9.28 -43.43 31.45
C ASP A 47 10.03 -44.74 31.72
N VAL A 48 9.50 -45.59 32.61
CA VAL A 48 10.12 -46.89 32.91
C VAL A 48 9.98 -47.87 31.74
N GLU A 49 8.85 -47.87 31.04
CA GLU A 49 8.64 -48.73 29.86
C GLU A 49 9.55 -48.33 28.70
N THR A 50 9.70 -47.03 28.43
CA THR A 50 10.61 -46.50 27.41
C THR A 50 12.06 -46.79 27.75
N GLU A 51 12.48 -46.59 29.00
CA GLU A 51 13.84 -46.93 29.43
C GLU A 51 14.11 -48.42 29.27
N LYS A 52 13.17 -49.28 29.65
CA LYS A 52 13.31 -50.74 29.48
C LYS A 52 13.43 -51.13 28.02
N GLN A 53 12.66 -50.50 27.12
CA GLN A 53 12.76 -50.72 25.69
C GLN A 53 14.11 -50.26 25.13
N GLN A 54 14.61 -49.10 25.55
CA GLN A 54 15.93 -48.60 25.16
C GLN A 54 17.04 -49.54 25.64
N GLN A 55 17.00 -49.98 26.90
CA GLN A 55 17.96 -50.94 27.43
C GLN A 55 17.93 -52.27 26.68
N ALA A 56 16.74 -52.75 26.30
CA ALA A 56 16.61 -53.96 25.49
C ALA A 56 17.23 -53.78 24.09
N HIS A 57 17.01 -52.62 23.46
CA HIS A 57 17.60 -52.31 22.15
C HIS A 57 19.12 -52.23 22.22
N LEU A 58 19.67 -51.56 23.24
CA LEU A 58 21.12 -51.48 23.46
C LEU A 58 21.75 -52.86 23.65
N LYS A 59 21.13 -53.71 24.48
CA LYS A 59 21.60 -55.10 24.67
C LYS A 59 21.52 -55.93 23.39
N ALA A 60 20.48 -55.74 22.58
CA ALA A 60 20.35 -56.44 21.30
C ALA A 60 21.44 -56.03 20.29
N VAL A 61 21.80 -54.74 20.28
CA VAL A 61 22.90 -54.23 19.45
C VAL A 61 24.25 -54.70 20.00
N GLU A 62 24.46 -54.69 21.31
CA GLU A 62 25.70 -55.18 21.94
C GLU A 62 25.93 -56.68 21.69
N GLY A 63 24.87 -57.48 21.74
CA GLY A 63 24.90 -58.91 21.42
C GLY A 63 24.80 -59.23 19.92
N PHE A 64 24.79 -58.22 19.06
CA PHE A 64 24.66 -58.43 17.62
C PHE A 64 25.89 -59.13 17.06
N ASN A 65 25.70 -60.31 16.46
CA ASN A 65 26.76 -61.05 15.80
C ASN A 65 26.81 -60.68 14.30
N PRO A 66 27.74 -59.81 13.86
CA PRO A 66 27.86 -59.45 12.45
C PRO A 66 28.23 -60.64 11.55
N GLY A 67 28.83 -61.71 12.10
CA GLY A 67 29.14 -62.93 11.36
C GLY A 67 27.91 -63.77 10.99
N GLY A 68 26.75 -63.49 11.58
CA GLY A 68 25.47 -64.10 11.19
C GLY A 68 24.79 -63.42 10.00
N LEU A 69 25.32 -62.28 9.54
CA LEU A 69 24.83 -61.61 8.35
C LEU A 69 25.18 -62.43 7.10
N ARG A 70 24.20 -62.61 6.21
CA ARG A 70 24.46 -63.20 4.90
C ARG A 70 25.37 -62.27 4.11
N GLN A 71 26.51 -62.80 3.66
CA GLN A 71 27.34 -62.16 2.65
C GLN A 71 26.46 -61.77 1.46
N THR A 72 26.38 -60.47 1.18
CA THR A 72 25.68 -59.94 0.02
C THR A 72 26.73 -59.36 -0.90
N GLU A 73 26.84 -59.91 -2.10
CA GLU A 73 27.76 -59.41 -3.12
C GLU A 73 27.27 -58.03 -3.60
N THR A 74 27.99 -56.97 -3.23
CA THR A 74 27.72 -55.63 -3.73
C THR A 74 28.22 -55.53 -5.16
N LYS A 75 27.32 -55.59 -6.14
CA LYS A 75 27.65 -55.28 -7.54
C LYS A 75 27.72 -53.77 -7.71
N GLU A 76 28.93 -53.21 -7.62
CA GLU A 76 29.19 -51.82 -8.00
C GLU A 76 28.92 -51.67 -9.49
N LYS A 77 27.92 -50.85 -9.82
CA LYS A 77 27.51 -50.62 -11.21
C LYS A 77 28.42 -49.54 -11.80
N ILE A 78 29.60 -49.95 -12.26
CA ILE A 78 30.47 -49.09 -13.07
C ILE A 78 29.80 -48.93 -14.44
N VAL A 79 29.02 -47.86 -14.60
CA VAL A 79 28.51 -47.45 -15.91
C VAL A 79 29.64 -46.73 -16.63
N LEU A 80 29.99 -47.23 -17.82
CA LEU A 80 30.90 -46.52 -18.72
C LEU A 80 30.20 -45.23 -19.21
N PRO A 81 30.96 -44.14 -19.42
CA PRO A 81 30.42 -42.94 -20.05
C PRO A 81 29.71 -43.30 -21.34
N ASP A 82 28.53 -42.74 -21.55
CA ASP A 82 27.77 -43.00 -22.76
C ASP A 82 28.30 -42.16 -23.94
N LYS A 83 27.68 -42.31 -25.11
CA LYS A 83 28.12 -41.57 -26.30
C LYS A 83 27.93 -40.07 -26.17
N GLU A 84 26.94 -39.64 -25.39
CA GLU A 84 26.64 -38.23 -25.14
C GLU A 84 27.71 -37.63 -24.21
N ASP A 85 28.06 -38.35 -23.14
CA ASP A 85 29.15 -37.96 -22.23
C ASP A 85 30.48 -37.78 -22.98
N ILE A 86 30.84 -38.72 -23.84
CA ILE A 86 32.08 -38.66 -24.64
C ILE A 86 32.04 -37.50 -25.65
N GLN A 87 30.88 -37.23 -26.24
CA GLN A 87 30.73 -36.11 -27.17
C GLN A 87 30.84 -34.77 -26.46
N ASN A 88 30.21 -34.65 -25.29
CA ASN A 88 30.28 -33.45 -24.47
C ASN A 88 31.71 -33.19 -24.00
N GLU A 89 32.42 -34.21 -23.53
CA GLU A 89 33.82 -34.06 -23.14
C GLU A 89 34.69 -33.59 -24.33
N LYS A 90 34.46 -34.15 -25.51
CA LYS A 90 35.18 -33.77 -26.73
C LYS A 90 34.89 -32.33 -27.17
N THR A 91 33.66 -31.86 -27.05
CA THR A 91 33.31 -30.48 -27.37
C THR A 91 33.93 -29.51 -26.37
N HIS A 92 33.88 -29.82 -25.08
CA HIS A 92 34.56 -29.05 -24.04
C HIS A 92 36.06 -28.94 -24.28
N GLN A 93 36.72 -30.07 -24.59
CA GLN A 93 38.14 -30.09 -24.90
C GLN A 93 38.47 -29.25 -26.14
N SER A 94 37.68 -29.33 -27.20
CA SER A 94 37.87 -28.53 -28.41
C SER A 94 37.71 -27.02 -28.15
N ILE A 95 36.76 -26.61 -27.30
CA ILE A 95 36.57 -25.20 -26.93
C ILE A 95 37.76 -24.72 -26.10
N LEU A 96 38.21 -25.51 -25.13
CA LEU A 96 39.37 -25.21 -24.30
C LEU A 96 40.63 -25.01 -25.14
N GLU A 97 40.90 -25.92 -26.08
CA GLU A 97 42.02 -25.80 -27.01
C GLU A 97 41.88 -24.55 -27.89
N GLY A 98 40.69 -24.32 -28.46
CA GLY A 98 40.43 -23.15 -29.31
C GLY A 98 40.66 -21.82 -28.59
N VAL A 99 40.31 -21.72 -27.31
CA VAL A 99 40.57 -20.54 -26.47
C VAL A 99 42.05 -20.46 -26.07
N ALA A 100 42.68 -21.59 -25.73
CA ALA A 100 44.09 -21.62 -25.33
C ALA A 100 45.03 -21.21 -26.47
N THR A 101 44.70 -21.58 -27.70
CA THR A 101 45.48 -21.21 -28.90
C THR A 101 44.93 -19.98 -29.62
N PHE A 102 43.98 -19.25 -29.00
CA PHE A 102 43.34 -18.12 -29.66
C PHE A 102 44.34 -16.97 -29.87
N ASP A 103 44.56 -16.61 -31.14
CA ASP A 103 45.40 -15.49 -31.50
C ASP A 103 44.66 -14.16 -31.27
N LYS A 104 45.02 -13.46 -30.20
CA LYS A 104 44.48 -12.14 -29.88
C LYS A 104 44.71 -11.11 -30.99
N SER A 105 45.73 -11.29 -31.82
CA SER A 105 46.01 -10.37 -32.95
C SER A 105 44.99 -10.52 -34.10
N ALA A 106 44.26 -11.64 -34.16
CA ALA A 106 43.15 -11.83 -35.07
C ALA A 106 41.89 -11.04 -34.67
N MET A 107 41.84 -10.47 -33.46
CA MET A 107 40.74 -9.59 -33.05
C MET A 107 40.86 -8.23 -33.76
N ARG A 108 39.77 -7.80 -34.39
CA ARG A 108 39.68 -6.45 -34.97
C ARG A 108 39.81 -5.41 -33.86
N HIS A 109 40.76 -4.48 -34.02
CA HIS A 109 40.85 -3.32 -33.15
C HIS A 109 39.56 -2.49 -33.26
N THR A 110 38.92 -2.24 -32.12
CA THR A 110 37.76 -1.36 -32.02
C THR A 110 38.14 -0.21 -31.09
N GLU A 111 38.30 0.97 -31.64
CA GLU A 111 38.55 2.20 -30.88
C GLU A 111 37.22 2.74 -30.36
N THR A 112 36.99 2.66 -29.05
CA THR A 112 35.78 3.19 -28.41
C THR A 112 35.92 4.70 -28.22
N GLN A 113 35.17 5.49 -28.99
CA GLN A 113 35.06 6.94 -28.76
C GLN A 113 33.92 7.24 -27.78
N GLU A 114 34.26 7.75 -26.59
CA GLU A 114 33.32 8.35 -25.66
C GLU A 114 32.89 9.73 -26.21
N LYS A 115 31.65 9.83 -26.69
CA LYS A 115 31.08 11.13 -27.10
C LYS A 115 30.65 11.92 -25.86
N VAL A 116 31.58 12.62 -25.24
CA VAL A 116 31.25 13.75 -24.36
C VAL A 116 30.96 14.96 -25.25
N ALA A 117 29.76 14.99 -25.85
CA ALA A 117 29.31 16.17 -26.57
C ALA A 117 28.93 17.26 -25.56
N LEU A 118 29.49 18.46 -25.71
CA LEU A 118 29.03 19.62 -24.94
C LEU A 118 27.55 19.89 -25.28
N PRO A 119 26.74 20.34 -24.32
CA PRO A 119 25.35 20.71 -24.57
C PRO A 119 25.25 21.67 -25.76
N ALA A 120 24.25 21.45 -26.62
CA ALA A 120 24.04 22.31 -27.78
C ALA A 120 23.65 23.72 -27.34
N LYS A 121 23.81 24.70 -28.24
CA LYS A 121 23.39 26.08 -27.95
C LYS A 121 21.88 26.16 -27.67
N GLU A 122 21.06 25.32 -28.32
CA GLU A 122 19.63 25.21 -27.98
C GLU A 122 19.41 24.70 -26.55
N ASP A 123 20.16 23.70 -26.09
CA ASP A 123 20.04 23.15 -24.72
C ASP A 123 20.35 24.22 -23.67
N ILE A 124 21.39 25.03 -23.90
CA ILE A 124 21.77 26.12 -23.01
C ILE A 124 20.71 27.23 -23.01
N GLN A 125 20.12 27.53 -24.17
CA GLN A 125 19.08 28.56 -24.28
C GLN A 125 17.77 28.13 -23.62
N THR A 126 17.36 26.88 -23.81
CA THR A 126 16.16 26.33 -23.19
C THR A 126 16.30 26.29 -21.67
N GLU A 127 17.44 25.83 -21.15
CA GLU A 127 17.74 25.85 -19.72
C GLU A 127 17.70 27.28 -19.14
N LYS A 128 18.29 28.25 -19.84
CA LYS A 128 18.26 29.66 -19.42
C LYS A 128 16.84 30.23 -19.39
N THR A 129 16.01 29.89 -20.38
CA THR A 129 14.59 30.29 -20.40
C THR A 129 13.83 29.69 -19.23
N HIS A 130 14.00 28.38 -18.97
CA HIS A 130 13.35 27.72 -17.84
C HIS A 130 13.76 28.34 -16.51
N GLN A 131 15.06 28.55 -16.31
CA GLN A 131 15.57 29.19 -15.10
C GLN A 131 14.97 30.59 -14.89
N SER A 132 14.82 31.39 -15.95
CA SER A 132 14.18 32.70 -15.87
C SER A 132 12.69 32.60 -15.49
N ILE A 133 11.97 31.61 -16.02
CA ILE A 133 10.55 31.39 -15.68
C ILE A 133 10.44 30.97 -14.22
N PHE A 134 11.27 30.03 -13.75
CA PHE A 134 11.27 29.58 -12.36
C PHE A 134 11.56 30.71 -11.40
N GLN A 135 12.58 31.53 -11.66
CA GLN A 135 12.88 32.71 -10.83
C GLN A 135 11.73 33.71 -10.82
N GLY A 136 11.05 33.91 -11.96
CA GLY A 136 9.87 34.77 -12.05
C GLY A 136 8.68 34.26 -11.24
N VAL A 137 8.49 32.94 -11.16
CA VAL A 137 7.43 32.31 -10.37
C VAL A 137 7.77 32.24 -8.89
N GLU A 138 9.01 31.89 -8.53
CA GLU A 138 9.48 31.86 -7.13
C GLU A 138 9.47 33.26 -6.50
N GLY A 139 9.92 34.26 -7.25
CA GLY A 139 9.91 35.67 -6.84
C GLY A 139 8.57 36.37 -7.06
N PHE A 140 7.51 35.66 -7.46
CA PHE A 140 6.23 36.26 -7.77
C PHE A 140 5.55 36.82 -6.52
N ASP A 141 5.48 38.14 -6.44
CA ASP A 141 4.80 38.84 -5.37
C ASP A 141 3.28 38.70 -5.52
N LYS A 142 2.67 37.85 -4.69
CA LYS A 142 1.22 37.64 -4.66
C LYS A 142 0.43 38.92 -4.35
N SER A 143 1.04 39.92 -3.71
CA SER A 143 0.39 41.21 -3.44
C SER A 143 0.22 42.07 -4.71
N SER A 144 0.97 41.76 -5.77
CA SER A 144 0.79 42.37 -7.10
C SER A 144 -0.43 41.83 -7.86
N MET A 145 -1.05 40.74 -7.39
CA MET A 145 -2.27 40.22 -7.98
C MET A 145 -3.46 41.12 -7.64
N ARG A 146 -4.22 41.52 -8.66
CA ARG A 146 -5.46 42.26 -8.44
C ARG A 146 -6.47 41.38 -7.73
N HIS A 147 -7.06 41.89 -6.65
CA HIS A 147 -8.19 41.22 -6.01
C HIS A 147 -9.37 41.16 -6.99
N ALA A 148 -9.87 39.95 -7.24
CA ALA A 148 -11.11 39.73 -7.98
C ALA A 148 -12.27 39.77 -6.99
N GLU A 149 -12.92 40.93 -6.86
CA GLU A 149 -14.14 41.06 -6.09
C GLU A 149 -15.31 40.56 -6.94
N THR A 150 -15.77 39.34 -6.67
CA THR A 150 -16.96 38.77 -7.30
C THR A 150 -18.20 39.40 -6.68
N GLN A 151 -18.86 40.33 -7.38
CA GLN A 151 -20.16 40.83 -6.97
C GLN A 151 -21.29 39.93 -7.51
N GLU A 152 -22.01 39.28 -6.61
CA GLU A 152 -23.29 38.64 -6.91
C GLU A 152 -24.31 39.72 -7.26
N LYS A 153 -24.79 39.72 -8.51
CA LYS A 153 -25.70 40.75 -9.01
C LYS A 153 -27.13 40.49 -8.55
N VAL A 154 -27.41 40.67 -7.25
CA VAL A 154 -28.78 40.70 -6.73
C VAL A 154 -29.38 42.07 -7.08
N SER A 155 -29.95 42.18 -8.28
CA SER A 155 -30.65 43.38 -8.70
C SER A 155 -32.06 43.34 -8.13
N LEU A 156 -32.40 44.28 -7.24
CA LEU A 156 -33.80 44.48 -6.87
C LEU A 156 -34.59 44.91 -8.13
N PRO A 157 -35.84 44.45 -8.32
CA PRO A 157 -36.68 44.87 -9.44
C PRO A 157 -36.75 46.41 -9.52
N ALA A 158 -36.74 46.95 -10.73
CA ALA A 158 -36.81 48.40 -10.91
C ALA A 158 -38.18 48.93 -10.44
N LYS A 159 -38.24 50.23 -10.10
CA LYS A 159 -39.50 50.87 -9.73
C LYS A 159 -40.56 50.75 -10.84
N GLU A 160 -40.12 50.75 -12.10
CA GLU A 160 -40.97 50.48 -13.28
C GLU A 160 -41.59 49.09 -13.23
N ASP A 161 -40.79 48.05 -12.94
CA ASP A 161 -41.25 46.66 -12.88
C ASP A 161 -42.32 46.48 -11.79
N ILE A 162 -42.08 47.09 -10.63
CA ILE A 162 -43.01 47.07 -9.49
C ILE A 162 -44.30 47.82 -9.84
N ALA A 163 -44.20 48.97 -10.53
CA ALA A 163 -45.37 49.75 -10.93
C ALA A 163 -46.21 49.00 -11.97
N GLN A 164 -45.56 48.37 -12.95
CA GLN A 164 -46.20 47.55 -13.96
C GLN A 164 -46.92 46.35 -13.33
N GLU A 165 -46.27 45.63 -12.42
CA GLU A 165 -46.87 44.50 -11.72
C GLU A 165 -48.08 44.93 -10.89
N LYS A 166 -47.97 46.04 -10.13
CA LYS A 166 -49.10 46.60 -9.38
C LYS A 166 -50.28 46.98 -10.29
N GLY A 167 -50.01 47.55 -11.46
CA GLY A 167 -51.02 47.87 -12.46
C GLY A 167 -51.74 46.62 -12.98
N GLN A 168 -50.98 45.56 -13.29
CA GLN A 168 -51.56 44.28 -13.71
C GLN A 168 -52.40 43.62 -12.62
N GLN A 169 -51.93 43.65 -11.36
CA GLN A 169 -52.69 43.12 -10.22
C GLN A 169 -54.00 43.90 -10.01
N ALA A 170 -53.97 45.23 -10.12
CA ALA A 170 -55.17 46.06 -10.01
C ALA A 170 -56.18 45.74 -11.12
N LEU A 171 -55.73 45.55 -12.36
CA LEU A 171 -56.58 45.15 -13.48
C LEU A 171 -57.21 43.78 -13.24
N LYS A 172 -56.42 42.78 -12.85
CA LYS A 172 -56.92 41.43 -12.54
C LYS A 172 -57.99 41.47 -11.45
N LYS A 173 -57.72 42.18 -10.36
CA LYS A 173 -58.69 42.34 -9.25
C LYS A 173 -59.97 43.05 -9.70
N GLY A 174 -59.87 44.02 -10.61
CA GLY A 174 -61.03 44.69 -11.19
C GLY A 174 -61.91 43.75 -12.03
N ILE A 175 -61.29 42.84 -12.79
CA ILE A 175 -62.00 41.81 -13.56
C ILE A 175 -62.63 40.76 -12.64
N GLU A 176 -61.88 40.25 -11.66
CA GLU A 176 -62.37 39.26 -10.69
C GLU A 176 -63.52 39.81 -9.83
N GLY A 177 -63.47 41.10 -9.48
CA GLY A 177 -64.52 41.80 -8.73
C GLY A 177 -65.63 42.38 -9.59
N PHE A 178 -65.62 42.16 -10.90
CA PHE A 178 -66.65 42.70 -11.79
C PHE A 178 -67.95 41.93 -11.61
N ASP A 179 -68.97 42.61 -11.09
CA ASP A 179 -70.32 42.05 -10.99
C ASP A 179 -71.04 42.14 -12.36
N PRO A 180 -71.34 41.01 -13.01
CA PRO A 180 -72.03 40.99 -14.30
C PRO A 180 -73.44 41.58 -14.24
N ALA A 181 -74.06 41.71 -13.07
CA ALA A 181 -75.36 42.34 -12.92
C ALA A 181 -75.34 43.85 -13.25
N ASN A 182 -74.17 44.49 -13.17
CA ASN A 182 -73.99 45.90 -13.55
C ASN A 182 -73.95 46.14 -15.08
N LEU A 183 -73.96 45.08 -15.90
CA LEU A 183 -74.11 45.24 -17.35
C LEU A 183 -75.52 45.71 -17.69
N LYS A 184 -75.61 46.81 -18.44
CA LYS A 184 -76.87 47.28 -19.00
C LYS A 184 -77.46 46.20 -19.90
N LYS A 185 -78.72 45.84 -19.68
CA LYS A 185 -79.45 44.93 -20.56
C LYS A 185 -79.58 45.58 -21.94
N THR A 186 -79.18 44.85 -22.97
CA THR A 186 -79.38 45.24 -24.37
C THR A 186 -80.06 44.09 -25.09
N GLU A 187 -81.02 44.39 -25.95
CA GLU A 187 -81.70 43.41 -26.78
C GLU A 187 -80.83 43.12 -28.01
N THR A 188 -80.37 41.87 -28.15
CA THR A 188 -79.62 41.42 -29.33
C THR A 188 -80.58 40.80 -30.35
N GLN A 189 -80.65 41.37 -31.55
CA GLN A 189 -81.38 40.74 -32.66
C GLN A 189 -80.47 39.73 -33.37
N GLU A 190 -80.71 38.44 -33.16
CA GLU A 190 -80.05 37.36 -33.89
C GLU A 190 -80.65 37.27 -35.30
N LYS A 191 -79.84 37.57 -36.32
CA LYS A 191 -80.28 37.68 -37.72
C LYS A 191 -80.55 36.35 -38.42
N ASN A 192 -80.24 35.20 -37.81
CA ASN A 192 -80.45 33.86 -38.37
C ASN A 192 -81.29 32.98 -37.42
N PRO A 193 -82.57 33.30 -37.18
CA PRO A 193 -83.45 32.34 -36.52
C PRO A 193 -83.58 31.09 -37.41
N LEU A 194 -83.45 29.91 -36.81
CA LEU A 194 -83.62 28.64 -37.52
C LEU A 194 -85.01 28.59 -38.20
N PRO A 195 -85.13 28.07 -39.45
CA PRO A 195 -86.41 27.96 -40.13
C PRO A 195 -87.42 27.19 -39.26
N SER A 196 -88.64 27.73 -39.13
CA SER A 196 -89.71 27.05 -38.39
C SER A 196 -90.14 25.78 -39.14
N LYS A 197 -90.68 24.79 -38.40
CA LYS A 197 -91.13 23.51 -38.99
C LYS A 197 -92.09 23.69 -40.17
N GLU A 198 -92.94 24.71 -40.12
CA GLU A 198 -93.88 25.03 -41.22
C GLU A 198 -93.16 25.41 -42.52
N VAL A 199 -92.10 26.21 -42.44
CA VAL A 199 -91.30 26.60 -43.61
C VAL A 199 -90.62 25.37 -44.21
N ILE A 200 -90.12 24.47 -43.36
CA ILE A 200 -89.48 23.22 -43.80
C ILE A 200 -90.48 22.27 -44.47
N GLU A 201 -91.71 22.17 -43.95
CA GLU A 201 -92.76 21.32 -44.54
C GLU A 201 -93.29 21.85 -45.88
N GLN A 202 -93.43 23.18 -46.02
CA GLN A 202 -93.78 23.79 -47.31
C GLN A 202 -92.74 23.53 -48.39
N GLU A 203 -91.45 23.59 -48.06
CA GLU A 203 -90.38 23.34 -49.02
C GLU A 203 -90.27 21.86 -49.40
N LYS A 204 -90.65 20.93 -48.50
CA LYS A 204 -90.75 19.49 -48.82
C LYS A 204 -91.94 19.11 -49.70
N ALA A 205 -92.95 19.97 -49.79
CA ALA A 205 -94.16 19.73 -50.59
C ALA A 205 -94.10 20.40 -51.98
N ALA A 206 -93.05 21.16 -52.27
CA ALA A 206 -92.72 21.74 -53.57
C ALA A 206 -91.74 20.85 -54.35
#